data_AF-A0AAV1JVM3-F1
#
_entry.id   AF-A0AAV1JVM3-F1
#
_cell.length_a   1.000
_cell.length_b   1.000
_cell.length_c   1.000
_cell.angle_alpha   90.00
_cell.angle_beta   90.00
_cell.angle_gamma   90.00
#
_symmetry.space_group_name_H-M   'P 1'
#
loop_
_entity.id
_entity.type
_entity.pdbx_description
1 polymer ?
#
loop_
_entity_poly.entity_id
_entity_poly.type
_entity_poly.pdbx_seq_one_letter_code
_entity_poly.pdbx_strand_id
1 'polypeptide(L)'
;MRTVDPEQWHRKVKKAIRGRERLRFGSYQASQFEVRLRSSFADAMRELAKNSSVGGTELVRSAKKPARSIYCTLVTLTLTTAFLLIVVNITLFNRQPPLFVSQQLLQHPLLHVDFPAVALCSYTVITKTALDAYATRLANRDNNGTFTLPQIRDNLMAFGGLVTRTREPFDLHFMKFLSEVDQETNITNIMLKLSPDCEATLASLEDQTRVSKKAKAVGQEKGLMVVVKENTEDSAFMRSPSHDIEITLFDGLLYPLTEISGVHSYRARYNASVFFRLLFKAQDITRQMHYHSEEFVITVPTQLKAM
;
A
#
# COMPACT_ATOMS: atom_id res chain seq x y z
N MET A 1 15.99 -18.32 48.66
CA MET A 1 16.93 -17.58 49.53
C MET A 1 16.83 -18.18 50.92
N ARG A 2 17.85 -18.90 51.40
CA ARG A 2 17.96 -19.16 52.84
C ARG A 2 18.49 -17.88 53.46
N THR A 3 17.77 -17.30 54.41
CA THR A 3 18.32 -16.24 55.25
C THR A 3 19.55 -16.81 55.94
N VAL A 4 20.70 -16.15 55.78
CA VAL A 4 21.94 -16.56 56.45
C VAL A 4 21.67 -16.57 57.95
N ASP A 5 21.92 -17.71 58.60
CA ASP A 5 21.67 -17.92 60.01
C ASP A 5 22.45 -16.86 60.84
N PRO A 6 21.77 -15.91 61.50
CA PRO A 6 22.40 -14.71 62.06
C PRO A 6 23.47 -15.03 63.10
N GLU A 7 23.36 -16.17 63.79
CA GLU A 7 24.33 -16.60 64.80
C GLU A 7 25.65 -17.06 64.20
N GLN A 8 25.64 -17.80 63.09
CA GLN A 8 26.87 -18.26 62.42
C GLN A 8 27.62 -17.09 61.78
N TRP A 9 26.88 -16.09 61.29
CA TRP A 9 27.43 -14.92 60.66
C TRP A 9 28.10 -13.97 61.68
N HIS A 10 27.46 -13.74 62.83
CA HIS A 10 28.04 -12.94 63.91
C HIS A 10 29.40 -13.48 64.36
N ARG A 11 29.55 -14.81 64.45
CA ARG A 11 30.82 -15.47 64.82
C ARG A 11 31.93 -15.27 63.78
N LYS A 12 31.62 -15.28 62.48
CA LYS A 12 32.60 -15.05 61.39
C LYS A 12 33.06 -13.60 61.34
N VAL A 13 32.15 -12.64 61.50
CA VAL A 13 32.47 -11.20 61.54
C VAL A 13 33.32 -10.86 62.76
N LYS A 14 33.03 -11.45 63.93
CA LYS A 14 33.80 -11.24 65.17
C LYS A 14 35.27 -11.71 65.05
N LYS A 15 35.53 -12.79 64.30
CA LYS A 15 36.91 -13.26 63.99
C LYS A 15 37.65 -12.31 63.04
N ALA A 16 36.98 -11.78 62.01
CA ALA A 16 37.59 -10.83 61.08
C ALA A 16 37.92 -9.47 61.73
N ILE A 17 37.10 -9.04 62.70
CA ILE A 17 37.31 -7.80 63.45
C ILE A 17 38.49 -7.94 64.44
N ARG A 18 38.62 -9.08 65.14
CA ARG A 18 39.74 -9.33 66.07
C ARG A 18 41.12 -9.31 65.42
N GLY A 19 41.22 -9.59 64.11
CA GLY A 19 42.49 -9.50 63.37
C GLY A 19 42.97 -8.08 63.05
N ARG A 20 42.17 -7.04 63.33
CA ARG A 20 42.44 -5.63 62.97
C ARG A 20 42.41 -4.67 64.16
N GLU A 21 42.57 -5.16 65.38
CA GLU A 21 42.52 -4.40 66.66
C GLU A 21 43.70 -3.44 66.92
N ARG A 22 44.23 -2.75 65.90
CA ARG A 22 45.22 -1.67 66.08
C ARG A 22 44.87 -0.36 65.37
N LEU A 23 43.59 0.01 65.27
CA LEU A 23 43.20 1.35 64.81
C LEU A 23 42.12 1.98 65.69
N ARG A 24 42.31 3.28 65.94
CA ARG A 24 41.71 4.17 66.96
C ARG A 24 40.17 4.14 67.03
N PHE A 25 39.65 4.26 68.25
CA PHE A 25 38.23 4.41 68.61
C PHE A 25 37.67 5.75 68.11
N GLY A 26 36.62 5.72 67.28
CA GLY A 26 35.86 6.91 66.88
C GLY A 26 35.09 6.79 65.55
N SER A 27 35.59 6.00 64.59
CA SER A 27 34.95 5.76 63.28
C SER A 27 34.20 4.42 63.17
N TYR A 28 33.96 3.78 64.32
CA TYR A 28 33.71 2.33 64.43
C TYR A 28 32.28 1.90 64.05
N GLN A 29 31.25 2.75 64.19
CA GLN A 29 29.86 2.33 63.93
C GLN A 29 29.45 2.37 62.45
N ALA A 30 29.77 3.45 61.73
CA ALA A 30 29.47 3.56 60.29
C ALA A 30 30.29 2.55 59.46
N SER A 31 31.58 2.40 59.78
CA SER A 31 32.45 1.39 59.15
C SER A 31 32.01 -0.04 59.46
N GLN A 32 31.47 -0.32 60.65
CA GLN A 32 30.92 -1.65 60.95
C GLN A 32 29.67 -1.98 60.13
N PHE A 33 28.76 -1.02 59.90
CA PHE A 33 27.58 -1.28 59.08
C PHE A 33 27.97 -1.53 57.61
N GLU A 34 28.85 -0.71 57.05
CA GLU A 34 29.33 -0.88 55.67
C GLU A 34 30.08 -2.21 55.48
N VAL A 35 30.93 -2.59 56.44
CA VAL A 35 31.65 -3.88 56.43
C VAL A 35 30.67 -5.05 56.53
N ARG A 36 29.63 -4.92 57.36
CA ARG A 36 28.53 -5.89 57.49
C ARG A 36 27.72 -6.02 56.19
N LEU A 37 27.42 -4.91 55.54
CA LEU A 37 26.64 -4.90 54.30
C LEU A 37 27.45 -5.49 53.15
N ARG A 38 28.74 -5.13 53.03
CA ARG A 38 29.65 -5.72 52.04
C ARG A 38 29.85 -7.22 52.24
N SER A 39 30.01 -7.70 53.48
CA SER A 39 30.18 -9.13 53.73
C SER A 39 28.89 -9.90 53.45
N SER A 40 27.73 -9.37 53.85
CA SER A 40 26.43 -9.95 53.53
C SER A 40 26.17 -10.01 52.02
N PHE A 41 26.45 -8.92 51.31
CA PHE A 41 26.33 -8.87 49.84
C PHE A 41 27.30 -9.85 49.17
N ALA A 42 28.55 -9.94 49.62
CA ALA A 42 29.52 -10.87 49.07
C ALA A 42 29.15 -12.33 49.32
N ASP A 43 28.56 -12.65 50.47
CA ASP A 43 28.05 -13.99 50.78
C ASP A 43 26.82 -14.32 49.92
N ALA A 44 25.88 -13.38 49.78
CA ALA A 44 24.72 -13.54 48.91
C ALA A 44 25.11 -13.73 47.43
N MET A 45 26.08 -12.95 46.93
CA MET A 45 26.60 -13.11 45.57
C MET A 45 27.33 -14.44 45.39
N ARG A 46 28.04 -14.93 46.42
CA ARG A 46 28.67 -16.25 46.39
C ARG A 46 27.67 -17.40 46.38
N GLU A 47 26.55 -17.26 47.10
CA GLU A 47 25.45 -18.22 47.06
C GLU A 47 24.71 -18.18 45.72
N LEU A 48 24.44 -16.97 45.20
CA LEU A 48 23.84 -16.78 43.89
C LEU A 48 24.71 -17.41 42.80
N ALA A 49 26.00 -17.14 42.78
CA ALA A 49 26.93 -17.72 41.81
C ALA A 49 27.09 -19.25 41.97
N LYS A 50 26.83 -19.80 43.16
CA LYS A 50 26.89 -21.25 43.41
C LYS A 50 25.62 -21.96 42.93
N ASN A 51 24.47 -21.28 43.00
CA ASN A 51 23.16 -21.86 42.71
C ASN A 51 22.54 -21.32 41.42
N SER A 52 23.27 -20.49 40.66
CA SER A 52 22.80 -19.96 39.38
C SER A 52 22.85 -21.02 38.29
N SER A 53 21.82 -21.08 37.46
CA SER A 53 21.77 -21.90 36.24
C SER A 53 22.68 -21.37 35.12
N VAL A 54 23.33 -20.22 35.31
CA VAL A 54 24.21 -19.59 34.33
C VAL A 54 25.59 -20.25 34.41
N GLY A 55 25.89 -21.17 33.48
CA GLY A 55 27.16 -21.93 33.48
C GLY A 55 28.45 -21.07 33.51
N GLY A 56 28.38 -19.82 33.05
CA GLY A 56 29.50 -18.88 33.07
C GLY A 56 29.97 -18.45 34.46
N THR A 57 29.09 -18.41 35.47
CA THR A 57 29.44 -17.95 36.83
C THR A 57 30.29 -18.99 37.59
N GLU A 58 30.07 -20.28 37.31
CA GLU A 58 30.84 -21.37 37.88
C GLU A 58 32.28 -21.41 37.32
N LEU A 59 32.44 -21.11 36.03
CA LEU A 59 33.75 -21.00 35.37
C LEU A 59 34.60 -19.85 35.92
N VAL A 60 33.98 -18.69 36.17
CA VAL A 60 34.65 -17.53 36.79
C VAL A 60 35.03 -17.84 38.23
N ARG A 61 34.16 -18.52 38.97
CA ARG A 61 34.37 -18.85 40.40
C ARG A 61 35.41 -19.96 40.60
N SER A 62 35.49 -20.94 39.70
CA SER A 62 36.44 -22.06 39.77
C SER A 62 37.86 -21.68 39.30
N ALA A 63 38.04 -20.48 38.74
CA ALA A 63 39.34 -19.99 38.31
C ALA A 63 40.26 -19.67 39.50
N LYS A 64 41.17 -20.60 39.82
CA LYS A 64 42.16 -20.46 40.91
C LYS A 64 43.18 -19.32 40.70
N LYS A 65 43.37 -18.86 39.46
CA LYS A 65 44.32 -17.78 39.11
C LYS A 65 43.55 -16.51 38.72
N PRO A 66 43.95 -15.32 39.21
CA PRO A 66 43.23 -14.08 38.95
C PRO A 66 43.16 -13.74 37.46
N ALA A 67 44.24 -13.99 36.70
CA ALA A 67 44.27 -13.80 35.24
C ALA A 67 43.23 -14.67 34.49
N ARG A 68 43.03 -15.91 34.95
CA ARG A 68 42.05 -16.83 34.34
C ARG A 68 40.61 -16.41 34.66
N SER A 69 40.38 -15.88 35.87
CA SER A 69 39.08 -15.32 36.25
C SER A 69 38.72 -14.12 35.37
N ILE A 70 39.66 -13.19 35.17
CA ILE A 70 39.48 -12.02 34.29
C ILE A 70 39.15 -12.46 32.86
N TYR A 71 39.88 -13.44 32.32
CA TYR A 71 39.60 -13.98 31.00
C TYR A 71 38.20 -14.61 30.91
N CYS A 72 37.81 -15.44 31.87
CA CYS A 72 36.46 -16.02 31.92
C CYS A 72 35.36 -14.96 32.05
N THR A 73 35.60 -13.86 32.79
CA THR A 73 34.64 -12.75 32.87
C THR A 73 34.51 -12.00 31.54
N LEU A 74 35.61 -11.80 30.80
CA LEU A 74 35.56 -11.15 29.50
C LEU A 74 34.80 -12.01 28.48
N VAL A 75 35.07 -13.31 28.45
CA VAL A 75 34.39 -14.25 27.54
C VAL A 75 32.89 -14.34 27.84
N THR A 76 32.51 -14.39 29.12
CA THR A 76 31.08 -14.41 29.49
C THR A 76 30.40 -13.09 29.13
N LEU A 77 31.07 -11.96 29.33
CA LEU A 77 30.55 -10.65 28.93
C LEU A 77 30.35 -10.57 27.42
N THR A 78 31.32 -10.98 26.61
CA THR A 78 31.20 -10.94 25.14
C THR A 78 30.10 -11.85 24.61
N LEU A 79 29.91 -13.04 25.22
CA LEU A 79 28.81 -13.92 24.85
C LEU A 79 27.45 -13.31 25.20
N THR A 80 27.32 -12.65 26.35
CA THR A 80 26.05 -12.00 26.74
C THR A 80 25.72 -10.80 25.85
N THR A 81 26.72 -10.00 25.45
CA THR A 81 26.48 -8.88 24.54
C THR A 81 26.13 -9.37 23.13
N ALA A 82 26.79 -10.42 22.62
CA ALA A 82 26.45 -11.03 21.34
C ALA A 82 25.01 -11.58 21.34
N PHE A 83 24.62 -12.29 22.41
CA PHE A 83 23.24 -12.79 22.55
C PHE A 83 22.22 -11.64 22.61
N LEU A 84 22.50 -10.58 23.37
CA LEU A 84 21.62 -9.42 23.43
C LEU A 84 21.46 -8.75 22.06
N LEU A 85 22.53 -8.61 21.29
CA LEU A 85 22.48 -8.07 19.93
C LEU A 85 21.62 -8.94 19.00
N ILE A 86 21.73 -10.27 19.09
CA ILE A 86 20.86 -11.20 18.33
C ILE A 86 19.39 -11.01 18.72
N VAL A 87 19.08 -10.95 20.01
CA VAL A 87 17.70 -10.75 20.49
C VAL A 87 17.16 -9.40 20.04
N VAL A 88 17.94 -8.33 20.13
CA VAL A 88 17.55 -7.00 19.65
C VAL A 88 17.29 -7.04 18.13
N ASN A 89 18.15 -7.68 17.35
CA ASN A 89 17.97 -7.79 15.91
C ASN A 89 16.71 -8.60 15.55
N ILE A 90 16.48 -9.75 16.20
CA ILE A 90 15.26 -10.56 16.01
C ILE A 90 14.01 -9.77 16.40
N THR A 91 14.05 -9.04 17.51
CA THR A 91 12.89 -8.24 17.95
C THR A 91 12.61 -7.07 17.01
N LEU A 92 13.63 -6.43 16.45
CA LEU A 92 13.48 -5.41 15.42
C LEU A 92 12.92 -6.00 14.11
N PHE A 93 13.45 -7.14 13.67
CA PHE A 93 12.97 -7.88 12.51
C PHE A 93 11.50 -8.30 12.66
N ASN A 94 11.11 -8.81 13.83
CA ASN A 94 9.72 -9.18 14.10
C ASN A 94 8.77 -7.98 14.19
N ARG A 95 9.28 -6.79 14.58
CA ARG A 95 8.50 -5.56 14.58
C ARG A 95 8.29 -4.98 13.18
N GLN A 96 9.15 -5.34 12.23
CA GLN A 96 9.07 -4.92 10.83
C GLN A 96 9.18 -6.16 9.94
N PRO A 97 8.13 -7.01 9.90
CA PRO A 97 8.18 -8.20 9.07
C PRO A 97 8.42 -7.77 7.62
N PRO A 98 9.48 -8.27 6.95
CA PRO A 98 9.72 -7.96 5.56
C PRO A 98 8.52 -8.38 4.70
N LEU A 99 8.09 -7.48 3.83
CA LEU A 99 7.06 -7.77 2.84
C LEU A 99 7.67 -8.61 1.74
N PHE A 100 7.42 -9.91 1.75
CA PHE A 100 7.80 -10.80 0.66
C PHE A 100 6.65 -10.90 -0.34
N VAL A 101 6.91 -10.52 -1.58
CA VAL A 101 5.98 -10.69 -2.69
C VAL A 101 6.45 -11.87 -3.52
N SER A 102 5.84 -13.04 -3.33
CA SER A 102 6.06 -14.17 -4.24
C SER A 102 5.24 -13.95 -5.51
N GLN A 103 5.92 -13.78 -6.64
CA GLN A 103 5.30 -13.80 -7.97
C GLN A 103 5.14 -15.25 -8.43
N GLN A 104 4.31 -16.02 -7.74
CA GLN A 104 3.94 -17.35 -8.23
C GLN A 104 2.92 -17.17 -9.36
N LEU A 105 3.38 -17.39 -10.61
CA LEU A 105 2.47 -17.58 -11.72
C LEU A 105 1.86 -18.97 -11.60
N LEU A 106 0.66 -19.07 -11.03
CA LEU A 106 -0.13 -20.29 -11.22
C LEU A 106 -0.51 -20.39 -12.70
N GLN A 107 0.16 -21.28 -13.44
CA GLN A 107 -0.25 -21.72 -14.78
C GLN A 107 -1.44 -22.69 -14.70
N HIS A 108 -2.46 -22.37 -13.89
CA HIS A 108 -3.69 -23.17 -13.90
C HIS A 108 -4.58 -22.69 -15.03
N PRO A 109 -5.27 -23.59 -15.76
CA PRO A 109 -6.22 -23.19 -16.78
C PRO A 109 -7.31 -22.35 -16.11
N LEU A 110 -7.30 -21.06 -16.44
CA LEU A 110 -8.17 -20.01 -15.91
C LEU A 110 -9.60 -20.22 -16.39
N LEU A 111 -10.26 -21.28 -15.91
CA LEU A 111 -11.62 -21.66 -16.30
C LEU A 111 -12.69 -20.69 -15.76
N HIS A 112 -12.33 -19.75 -14.87
CA HIS A 112 -13.27 -18.90 -14.14
C HIS A 112 -12.73 -17.50 -13.84
N VAL A 113 -12.10 -16.83 -14.81
CA VAL A 113 -11.67 -15.43 -14.62
C VAL A 113 -12.78 -14.49 -15.07
N ASP A 114 -13.12 -13.53 -14.22
CA ASP A 114 -14.08 -12.49 -14.54
C ASP A 114 -13.55 -11.62 -15.68
N PHE A 115 -14.38 -11.41 -16.69
CA PHE A 115 -14.08 -10.55 -17.82
C PHE A 115 -14.07 -9.09 -17.33
N PRO A 116 -13.06 -8.28 -17.67
CA PRO A 116 -12.98 -6.92 -17.19
C PRO A 116 -14.13 -6.07 -17.76
N ALA A 117 -14.48 -5.01 -17.05
CA ALA A 117 -15.38 -4.02 -17.59
C ALA A 117 -14.66 -3.20 -18.67
N VAL A 118 -15.41 -2.88 -19.73
CA VAL A 118 -14.93 -2.09 -20.86
C VAL A 118 -15.84 -0.87 -20.98
N ALA A 119 -15.25 0.32 -20.90
CA ALA A 119 -15.93 1.57 -21.21
C ALA A 119 -15.44 2.08 -22.57
N LEU A 120 -16.39 2.54 -23.38
CA LEU A 120 -16.15 3.13 -24.69
C LEU A 120 -16.69 4.55 -24.65
N CYS A 121 -15.82 5.53 -24.85
CA CYS A 121 -16.18 6.94 -24.83
C CYS A 121 -15.79 7.58 -26.15
N SER A 122 -16.76 8.22 -26.81
CA SER A 122 -16.47 9.09 -27.95
C SER A 122 -15.78 10.38 -27.49
N TYR A 123 -14.90 10.94 -28.34
CA TYR A 123 -14.33 12.26 -28.11
C TYR A 123 -15.32 13.40 -28.44
N THR A 124 -16.44 13.09 -29.11
CA THR A 124 -17.57 14.00 -29.32
C THR A 124 -18.37 14.13 -28.03
N VAL A 125 -18.36 15.31 -27.43
CA VAL A 125 -19.08 15.58 -26.17
C VAL A 125 -20.50 16.06 -26.46
N ILE A 126 -20.67 16.88 -27.51
CA ILE A 126 -21.96 17.45 -27.91
C ILE A 126 -22.18 17.19 -29.40
N THR A 127 -23.34 16.65 -29.77
CA THR A 127 -23.74 16.44 -31.17
C THR A 127 -24.50 17.66 -31.72
N LYS A 128 -24.40 17.93 -33.03
CA LYS A 128 -25.11 19.06 -33.67
C LYS A 128 -26.61 18.81 -33.66
N THR A 129 -27.02 17.58 -33.97
CA THR A 129 -28.43 17.18 -33.97
C THR A 129 -29.09 17.38 -32.60
N ALA A 130 -28.47 16.91 -31.51
CA ALA A 130 -29.01 17.08 -30.16
C ALA A 130 -28.97 18.55 -29.71
N LEU A 131 -27.89 19.26 -30.04
CA LEU A 131 -27.75 20.69 -29.75
C LEU A 131 -28.85 21.51 -30.44
N ASP A 132 -29.08 21.30 -31.73
CA ASP A 132 -30.07 22.03 -32.51
C ASP A 132 -31.51 21.67 -32.07
N ALA A 133 -31.77 20.39 -31.78
CA ALA A 133 -33.05 19.96 -31.24
C ALA A 133 -33.35 20.60 -29.87
N TYR A 134 -32.36 20.61 -28.97
CA TYR A 134 -32.52 21.19 -27.64
C TYR A 134 -32.63 22.71 -27.68
N ALA A 135 -31.80 23.38 -28.48
CA ALA A 135 -31.87 24.83 -28.68
C ALA A 135 -33.24 25.25 -29.26
N THR A 136 -33.74 24.52 -30.25
CA THR A 136 -35.06 24.79 -30.87
C THR A 136 -36.18 24.58 -29.85
N ARG A 137 -36.10 23.55 -29.01
CA ARG A 137 -37.08 23.33 -27.93
C ARG A 137 -37.09 24.48 -26.93
N LEU A 138 -35.93 24.96 -26.48
CA LEU A 138 -35.82 26.09 -25.56
C LEU A 138 -36.35 27.39 -26.18
N ALA A 139 -35.96 27.68 -27.42
CA ALA A 139 -36.44 28.81 -28.20
C ALA A 139 -37.97 28.84 -28.32
N ASN A 140 -38.57 27.68 -28.63
CA ASN A 140 -40.02 27.54 -28.75
C ASN A 140 -40.74 27.71 -27.39
N ARG A 141 -40.12 27.26 -26.29
CA ARG A 141 -40.71 27.36 -24.95
C ARG A 141 -40.67 28.78 -24.38
N ASP A 142 -39.63 29.54 -24.74
CA ASP A 142 -39.48 30.96 -24.40
C ASP A 142 -40.19 31.90 -25.39
N ASN A 143 -40.73 31.38 -26.49
CA ASN A 143 -41.22 32.18 -27.63
C ASN A 143 -40.19 33.20 -28.16
N ASN A 144 -38.90 32.86 -28.11
CA ASN A 144 -37.77 33.74 -28.51
C ASN A 144 -37.75 35.12 -27.79
N GLY A 145 -38.19 35.18 -26.53
CA GLY A 145 -38.30 36.44 -25.80
C GLY A 145 -36.98 36.95 -25.22
N THR A 146 -36.18 36.06 -24.64
CA THR A 146 -34.97 36.42 -23.87
C THR A 146 -33.68 36.20 -24.65
N PHE A 147 -33.51 35.02 -25.25
CA PHE A 147 -32.34 34.67 -26.05
C PHE A 147 -32.74 34.26 -27.46
N THR A 148 -31.95 34.69 -28.45
CA THR A 148 -32.08 34.23 -29.84
C THR A 148 -31.57 32.80 -29.98
N LEU A 149 -32.08 32.04 -30.95
CA LEU A 149 -31.65 30.66 -31.21
C LEU A 149 -30.12 30.50 -31.33
N PRO A 150 -29.37 31.39 -32.04
CA PRO A 150 -27.91 31.31 -32.09
C PRO A 150 -27.26 31.51 -30.71
N GLN A 151 -27.77 32.45 -29.89
CA GLN A 151 -27.25 32.67 -28.54
C GLN A 151 -27.50 31.47 -27.62
N ILE A 152 -28.66 30.82 -27.74
CA ILE A 152 -28.96 29.59 -27.00
C ILE A 152 -27.96 28.50 -27.40
N ARG A 153 -27.70 28.34 -28.70
CA ARG A 153 -26.76 27.36 -29.22
C ARG A 153 -25.34 27.61 -28.71
N ASP A 154 -24.86 28.85 -28.77
CA ASP A 154 -23.51 29.21 -28.29
C ASP A 154 -23.36 28.98 -26.79
N ASN A 155 -24.37 29.36 -26.00
CA ASN A 155 -24.38 29.12 -24.55
C ASN A 155 -24.44 27.63 -24.21
N LEU A 156 -25.18 26.82 -24.97
CA LEU A 156 -25.22 25.36 -24.80
C LEU A 156 -23.87 24.70 -25.15
N MET A 157 -23.18 25.19 -26.19
CA MET A 157 -21.83 24.72 -26.52
C MET A 157 -20.82 25.02 -25.40
N ALA A 158 -20.97 26.15 -24.70
CA ALA A 158 -20.10 26.53 -23.58
C ALA A 158 -20.11 25.52 -22.42
N PHE A 159 -21.17 24.69 -22.28
CA PHE A 159 -21.17 23.60 -21.31
C PHE A 159 -20.17 22.49 -21.66
N GLY A 160 -19.85 22.30 -22.95
CA GLY A 160 -18.78 21.41 -23.39
C GLY A 160 -17.43 21.80 -22.76
N GLY A 161 -17.19 23.11 -22.63
CA GLY A 161 -16.01 23.66 -21.97
C GLY A 161 -15.85 23.25 -20.50
N LEU A 162 -16.95 23.01 -19.79
CA LEU A 162 -16.93 22.53 -18.40
C LEU A 162 -16.34 21.11 -18.30
N VAL A 163 -16.60 20.26 -19.30
CA VAL A 163 -16.09 18.89 -19.35
C VAL A 163 -14.59 18.87 -19.66
N THR A 164 -14.15 19.73 -20.59
CA THR A 164 -12.74 19.83 -21.01
C THR A 164 -11.89 20.72 -20.12
N ARG A 165 -12.50 21.39 -19.13
CA ARG A 165 -11.89 22.43 -18.29
C ARG A 165 -11.31 23.60 -19.11
N THR A 166 -11.82 23.82 -20.32
CA THR A 166 -11.46 25.01 -21.11
C THR A 166 -12.23 26.20 -20.56
N ARG A 167 -11.53 27.32 -20.30
CA ARG A 167 -12.14 28.55 -19.77
C ARG A 167 -12.93 29.26 -20.87
N GLU A 168 -14.09 28.73 -21.20
CA GLU A 168 -15.09 29.49 -21.95
C GLU A 168 -15.91 30.35 -20.98
N PRO A 169 -16.27 31.59 -21.35
CA PRO A 169 -17.08 32.45 -20.52
C PRO A 169 -18.46 31.83 -20.35
N PHE A 170 -18.78 31.44 -19.12
CA PHE A 170 -20.07 30.88 -18.77
C PHE A 170 -21.05 32.00 -18.42
N ASP A 171 -22.17 32.10 -19.15
CA ASP A 171 -23.18 33.13 -18.90
C ASP A 171 -24.12 32.72 -17.75
N LEU A 172 -24.00 33.42 -16.62
CA LEU A 172 -24.88 33.23 -15.45
C LEU A 172 -26.35 33.57 -15.76
N HIS A 173 -26.60 34.49 -16.70
CA HIS A 173 -27.97 34.81 -17.12
C HIS A 173 -28.62 33.63 -17.85
N PHE A 174 -27.84 32.88 -18.62
CA PHE A 174 -28.32 31.69 -19.30
C PHE A 174 -28.75 30.58 -18.33
N MET A 175 -28.04 30.40 -17.20
CA MET A 175 -28.47 29.44 -16.18
C MET A 175 -29.80 29.81 -15.53
N LYS A 176 -30.01 31.10 -15.28
CA LYS A 176 -31.28 31.58 -14.76
C LYS A 176 -32.40 31.30 -15.78
N PHE A 177 -32.15 31.58 -17.05
CA PHE A 177 -33.07 31.24 -18.15
C PHE A 177 -33.41 29.74 -18.19
N LEU A 178 -32.42 28.85 -18.11
CA LEU A 178 -32.66 27.40 -18.09
C LEU A 178 -33.52 26.97 -16.89
N SER A 179 -33.30 27.57 -15.72
CA SER A 179 -34.09 27.30 -14.53
C SER A 179 -35.54 27.78 -14.63
N GLU A 180 -35.80 28.85 -15.37
CA GLU A 180 -37.14 29.42 -15.55
C GLU A 180 -37.91 28.72 -16.69
N VAL A 181 -37.23 28.39 -17.78
CA VAL A 181 -37.85 27.86 -19.01
C VAL A 181 -37.97 26.34 -18.99
N ASP A 182 -36.88 25.59 -18.75
CA ASP A 182 -36.92 24.11 -18.77
C ASP A 182 -37.01 23.49 -17.37
N GLN A 183 -36.97 24.32 -16.30
CA GLN A 183 -36.91 23.90 -14.90
C GLN A 183 -35.72 23.00 -14.57
N GLU A 184 -34.67 23.06 -15.41
CA GLU A 184 -33.55 22.15 -15.33
C GLU A 184 -32.32 22.89 -14.77
N THR A 185 -31.99 22.57 -13.53
CA THR A 185 -30.82 23.14 -12.82
C THR A 185 -29.63 22.17 -12.82
N ASN A 186 -29.86 20.90 -13.15
CA ASN A 186 -28.84 19.87 -13.12
C ASN A 186 -28.08 19.83 -14.45
N ILE A 187 -26.85 20.35 -14.42
CA ILE A 187 -25.92 20.38 -15.56
C ILE A 187 -25.68 18.97 -16.12
N THR A 188 -25.64 17.95 -15.27
CA THR A 188 -25.44 16.55 -15.73
C THR A 188 -26.56 16.10 -16.66
N ASN A 189 -27.80 16.47 -16.38
CA ASN A 189 -28.94 16.11 -17.24
C ASN A 189 -28.89 16.85 -18.58
N ILE A 190 -28.49 18.13 -18.55
CA ILE A 190 -28.30 18.92 -19.77
C ILE A 190 -27.20 18.30 -20.63
N MET A 191 -26.06 17.97 -20.04
CA MET A 191 -24.97 17.31 -20.74
C MET A 191 -25.37 15.94 -21.29
N LEU A 192 -26.19 15.17 -20.56
CA LEU A 192 -26.71 13.90 -21.05
C LEU A 192 -27.62 14.07 -22.28
N LYS A 193 -28.48 15.10 -22.30
CA LYS A 193 -29.31 15.42 -23.46
C LYS A 193 -28.52 15.89 -24.68
N LEU A 194 -27.37 16.53 -24.45
CA LEU A 194 -26.48 17.03 -25.50
C LEU A 194 -25.51 15.96 -26.01
N SER A 195 -25.23 14.94 -25.21
CA SER A 195 -24.30 13.86 -25.52
C SER A 195 -24.83 12.91 -26.60
N PRO A 196 -23.94 12.24 -27.36
CA PRO A 196 -24.36 11.27 -28.37
C PRO A 196 -25.07 10.07 -27.73
N ASP A 197 -26.15 9.62 -28.35
CA ASP A 197 -26.85 8.41 -27.94
C ASP A 197 -25.95 7.17 -28.15
N CYS A 198 -25.85 6.35 -27.09
CA CYS A 198 -25.08 5.11 -27.14
C CYS A 198 -25.63 4.13 -28.18
N GLU A 199 -26.96 4.06 -28.31
CA GLU A 199 -27.63 3.17 -29.28
C GLU A 199 -27.34 3.58 -30.73
N ALA A 200 -27.22 4.88 -31.00
CA ALA A 200 -26.85 5.38 -32.33
C ALA A 200 -25.37 5.12 -32.66
N THR A 201 -24.53 5.09 -31.63
CA THR A 201 -23.07 4.94 -31.74
C THR A 201 -22.64 3.47 -31.82
N LEU A 202 -23.42 2.56 -31.24
CA LEU A 202 -23.15 1.11 -31.26
C LEU A 202 -23.78 0.47 -32.51
N ALA A 203 -22.94 0.08 -33.49
CA ALA A 203 -23.42 -0.55 -34.71
C ALA A 203 -23.65 -2.06 -34.54
N SER A 204 -22.77 -2.74 -33.79
CA SER A 204 -22.90 -4.16 -33.49
C SER A 204 -22.18 -4.50 -32.19
N LEU A 205 -22.78 -5.38 -31.40
CA LEU A 205 -22.22 -5.92 -30.17
C LEU A 205 -22.34 -7.44 -30.21
N GLU A 206 -21.23 -8.12 -30.49
CA GLU A 206 -21.15 -9.57 -30.39
C GLU A 206 -20.45 -9.94 -29.09
N ASP A 207 -21.22 -10.50 -28.16
CA ASP A 207 -20.75 -10.92 -26.85
C ASP A 207 -21.01 -12.41 -26.66
N GLN A 208 -19.96 -13.21 -26.84
CA GLN A 208 -20.00 -14.66 -26.58
C GLN A 208 -19.88 -14.98 -25.08
N THR A 209 -19.72 -13.97 -24.20
CA THR A 209 -19.67 -14.12 -22.73
C THR A 209 -21.03 -13.93 -22.04
N ARG A 210 -22.11 -13.64 -22.77
CA ARG A 210 -23.45 -13.34 -22.21
C ARG A 210 -24.00 -14.33 -21.17
N VAL A 211 -23.57 -15.59 -21.18
CA VAL A 211 -24.07 -16.63 -20.25
C VAL A 211 -23.27 -16.70 -18.95
N SER A 212 -22.01 -16.26 -18.95
CA SER A 212 -21.26 -16.04 -17.73
C SER A 212 -20.27 -14.92 -18.00
N LYS A 213 -20.29 -13.85 -17.20
CA LYS A 213 -19.28 -12.77 -17.19
C LYS A 213 -17.83 -13.26 -16.94
N LYS A 214 -17.58 -14.55 -17.08
CA LYS A 214 -16.34 -15.27 -16.94
C LYS A 214 -15.86 -15.74 -18.29
N ALA A 215 -14.59 -15.52 -18.58
CA ALA A 215 -13.94 -16.06 -19.76
C ALA A 215 -13.81 -17.59 -19.63
N LYS A 216 -14.45 -18.34 -20.53
CA LYS A 216 -14.38 -19.81 -20.56
C LYS A 216 -13.26 -20.35 -21.47
N ALA A 217 -12.85 -19.55 -22.44
CA ALA A 217 -11.85 -19.91 -23.44
C ALA A 217 -11.06 -18.66 -23.87
N VAL A 218 -9.86 -18.87 -24.39
CA VAL A 218 -9.00 -17.80 -24.93
C VAL A 218 -9.03 -17.87 -26.45
N GLY A 219 -9.22 -16.73 -27.11
CA GLY A 219 -9.25 -16.62 -28.57
C GLY A 219 -9.91 -15.32 -29.01
N GLN A 220 -9.59 -14.86 -30.22
CA GLN A 220 -10.13 -13.61 -30.77
C GLN A 220 -11.66 -13.63 -30.87
N GLU A 221 -12.23 -14.80 -31.18
CA GLU A 221 -13.68 -15.02 -31.28
C GLU A 221 -14.35 -15.32 -29.93
N LYS A 222 -13.58 -15.46 -28.84
CA LYS A 222 -14.07 -15.85 -27.51
C LYS A 222 -14.10 -14.68 -26.51
N GLY A 223 -13.93 -13.46 -27.00
CA GLY A 223 -13.98 -12.23 -26.23
C GLY A 223 -15.19 -11.36 -26.56
N LEU A 224 -15.06 -10.08 -26.25
CA LEU A 224 -16.02 -9.03 -26.59
C LEU A 224 -15.61 -8.40 -27.93
N MET A 225 -16.52 -8.41 -28.91
CA MET A 225 -16.35 -7.69 -30.16
C MET A 225 -17.39 -6.57 -30.24
N VAL A 226 -16.90 -5.34 -30.37
CA VAL A 226 -17.75 -4.14 -30.50
C VAL A 226 -17.40 -3.45 -31.80
N VAL A 227 -18.42 -3.14 -32.59
CA VAL A 227 -18.32 -2.28 -33.77
C VAL A 227 -18.99 -0.96 -33.43
N VAL A 228 -18.19 0.09 -33.41
CA VAL A 228 -18.64 1.45 -33.11
C VAL A 228 -18.73 2.23 -34.42
N LYS A 229 -19.85 2.94 -34.62
CA LYS A 229 -20.05 3.84 -35.75
C LYS A 229 -20.23 5.24 -35.19
N GLU A 230 -19.27 6.10 -35.46
CA GLU A 230 -19.34 7.51 -35.08
C GLU A 230 -19.63 8.37 -36.31
N ASN A 231 -20.59 9.29 -36.19
CA ASN A 231 -20.88 10.26 -37.23
C ASN A 231 -20.03 11.53 -37.01
N THR A 232 -18.88 11.61 -37.67
CA THR A 232 -17.95 12.74 -37.53
C THR A 232 -18.54 14.07 -38.01
N GLU A 233 -19.55 14.05 -38.89
CA GLU A 233 -20.18 15.27 -39.38
C GLU A 233 -21.14 15.89 -38.36
N ASP A 234 -21.59 15.11 -37.38
CA ASP A 234 -22.54 15.51 -36.34
C ASP A 234 -21.87 15.99 -35.05
N SER A 235 -20.55 16.20 -35.03
CA SER A 235 -19.86 16.72 -33.85
C SER A 235 -19.99 18.24 -33.75
N ALA A 236 -20.67 18.75 -32.71
CA ALA A 236 -20.71 20.20 -32.41
C ALA A 236 -19.54 20.62 -31.52
N PHE A 237 -19.23 19.82 -30.49
CA PHE A 237 -18.12 20.07 -29.58
C PHE A 237 -17.36 18.77 -29.31
N MET A 238 -16.03 18.83 -29.44
CA MET A 238 -15.14 17.69 -29.25
C MET A 238 -14.12 17.98 -28.15
N ARG A 239 -13.84 16.98 -27.32
CA ARG A 239 -12.80 17.04 -26.28
C ARG A 239 -11.39 17.10 -26.89
N SER A 240 -11.21 16.52 -28.06
CA SER A 240 -9.94 16.45 -28.78
C SER A 240 -10.22 16.60 -30.28
N PRO A 241 -9.33 17.20 -31.07
CA PRO A 241 -9.50 17.30 -32.53
C PRO A 241 -9.43 15.94 -33.25
N SER A 242 -9.12 14.85 -32.54
CA SER A 242 -9.15 13.49 -33.08
C SER A 242 -10.55 12.88 -33.00
N HIS A 243 -11.01 12.31 -34.11
CA HIS A 243 -12.23 11.48 -34.20
C HIS A 243 -11.94 10.04 -33.75
N ASP A 244 -11.30 9.91 -32.60
CA ASP A 244 -10.93 8.61 -32.04
C ASP A 244 -12.03 8.15 -31.07
N ILE A 245 -11.97 6.89 -30.65
CA ILE A 245 -12.72 6.37 -29.50
C ILE A 245 -11.73 6.08 -28.38
N GLU A 246 -12.04 6.56 -27.19
CA GLU A 246 -11.31 6.18 -25.98
C GLU A 246 -11.89 4.88 -25.43
N ILE A 247 -11.01 3.89 -25.26
CA ILE A 247 -11.32 2.57 -24.75
C ILE A 247 -10.66 2.43 -23.40
N THR A 248 -11.45 2.21 -22.37
CA THR A 248 -10.97 2.09 -21.00
C THR A 248 -11.27 0.70 -20.45
N LEU A 249 -10.22 0.01 -20.01
CA LEU A 249 -10.31 -1.31 -19.38
C LEU A 249 -10.12 -1.18 -17.87
N PHE A 250 -11.05 -1.73 -17.10
CA PHE A 250 -11.05 -1.63 -15.64
C PHE A 250 -11.67 -2.85 -14.97
N ASP A 251 -11.39 -3.04 -13.68
CA ASP A 251 -12.07 -4.04 -12.87
C ASP A 251 -13.54 -3.60 -12.68
N GLY A 252 -14.51 -4.47 -12.97
CA GLY A 252 -15.94 -4.14 -12.90
C GLY A 252 -16.45 -3.75 -11.51
N LEU A 253 -15.65 -3.93 -10.46
CA LEU A 253 -15.93 -3.43 -9.12
C LEU A 253 -15.45 -1.99 -8.87
N LEU A 254 -14.68 -1.41 -9.79
CA LEU A 254 -14.13 -0.07 -9.71
C LEU A 254 -14.86 0.88 -10.67
N TYR A 255 -14.95 2.17 -10.29
CA TYR A 255 -15.45 3.19 -11.21
C TYR A 255 -14.35 3.55 -12.22
N PRO A 256 -14.67 3.70 -13.52
CA PRO A 256 -13.67 4.07 -14.53
C PRO A 256 -13.30 5.55 -14.36
N LEU A 257 -12.32 5.81 -13.50
CA LEU A 257 -11.74 7.14 -13.34
C LEU A 257 -10.63 7.28 -14.40
N THR A 258 -10.97 7.84 -15.56
CA THR A 258 -10.05 8.04 -16.69
C THR A 258 -8.83 8.92 -16.35
N GLU A 259 -8.85 9.63 -15.21
CA GLU A 259 -7.79 10.54 -14.77
C GLU A 259 -6.95 10.02 -13.57
N ILE A 260 -7.28 8.84 -13.01
CA ILE A 260 -6.59 8.32 -11.80
C ILE A 260 -5.88 7.00 -12.12
N SER A 261 -4.71 6.80 -11.52
CA SER A 261 -3.80 5.68 -11.79
C SER A 261 -4.46 4.30 -11.63
N GLY A 262 -4.12 3.37 -12.52
CA GLY A 262 -4.63 1.99 -12.53
C GLY A 262 -5.64 1.68 -13.63
N VAL A 263 -6.11 2.71 -14.33
CA VAL A 263 -7.01 2.59 -15.48
C VAL A 263 -6.21 2.73 -16.77
N HIS A 264 -6.26 1.74 -17.65
CA HIS A 264 -5.59 1.81 -18.95
C HIS A 264 -6.58 2.33 -20.00
N SER A 265 -6.34 3.55 -20.48
CA SER A 265 -7.04 4.13 -21.62
C SER A 265 -6.24 3.94 -22.90
N TYR A 266 -6.92 3.49 -23.95
CA TYR A 266 -6.38 3.29 -25.29
C TYR A 266 -7.19 4.12 -26.28
N ARG A 267 -6.57 4.50 -27.40
CA ARG A 267 -7.26 5.22 -28.48
C ARG A 267 -7.40 4.31 -29.68
N ALA A 268 -8.63 4.15 -30.15
CA ALA A 268 -8.93 3.54 -31.43
C ALA A 268 -9.19 4.65 -32.46
N ARG A 269 -8.40 4.66 -33.53
CA ARG A 269 -8.58 5.63 -34.62
C ARG A 269 -9.83 5.30 -35.43
N TYR A 270 -10.38 6.32 -36.08
CA TYR A 270 -11.45 6.14 -37.06
C TYR A 270 -11.07 5.09 -38.12
N ASN A 271 -12.00 4.18 -38.44
CA ASN A 271 -11.80 3.05 -39.35
C ASN A 271 -10.64 2.08 -38.99
N ALA A 272 -10.20 2.07 -37.72
CA ALA A 272 -9.21 1.10 -37.25
C ALA A 272 -9.85 -0.03 -36.44
N SER A 273 -9.24 -1.21 -36.49
CA SER A 273 -9.51 -2.30 -35.56
C SER A 273 -8.41 -2.34 -34.50
N VAL A 274 -8.81 -2.48 -33.24
CA VAL A 274 -7.89 -2.60 -32.11
C VAL A 274 -8.17 -3.90 -31.39
N PHE A 275 -7.12 -4.71 -31.21
CA PHE A 275 -7.21 -6.01 -30.55
C PHE A 275 -6.45 -5.96 -29.22
N PHE A 276 -7.17 -6.22 -28.13
CA PHE A 276 -6.58 -6.30 -26.80
C PHE A 276 -6.35 -7.75 -26.41
N ARG A 277 -5.08 -8.13 -26.27
CA ARG A 277 -4.72 -9.41 -25.69
C ARG A 277 -4.64 -9.26 -24.17
N LEU A 278 -5.70 -9.68 -23.49
CA LEU A 278 -5.75 -9.69 -22.03
C LEU A 278 -4.98 -10.91 -21.51
N LEU A 279 -3.94 -10.66 -20.72
CA LEU A 279 -3.21 -11.70 -20.02
C LEU A 279 -3.58 -11.65 -18.55
N PHE A 280 -4.48 -12.55 -18.16
CA PHE A 280 -4.91 -12.69 -16.78
C PHE A 280 -3.82 -13.37 -15.97
N LYS A 281 -3.34 -12.70 -14.92
CA LYS A 281 -2.45 -13.28 -13.92
C LYS A 281 -3.24 -13.40 -12.63
N ALA A 282 -3.60 -14.62 -12.25
CA ALA A 282 -4.06 -14.88 -10.90
C ALA A 282 -2.81 -14.92 -10.01
N GLN A 283 -2.56 -13.84 -9.27
CA GLN A 283 -1.61 -13.88 -8.19
C GLN A 283 -2.37 -14.39 -6.97
N ASP A 284 -2.28 -15.69 -6.72
CA ASP A 284 -2.75 -16.22 -5.45
C ASP A 284 -1.80 -15.67 -4.39
N ILE A 285 -2.32 -14.84 -3.48
CA ILE A 285 -1.61 -14.50 -2.26
C ILE A 285 -1.71 -15.76 -1.42
N THR A 286 -0.87 -16.76 -1.74
CA THR A 286 -0.81 -18.00 -0.99
C THR A 286 -0.76 -17.64 0.49
N ARG A 287 -1.79 -18.06 1.23
CA ARG A 287 -1.85 -17.95 2.70
C ARG A 287 -0.68 -18.63 3.41
N GLN A 288 0.17 -19.33 2.67
CA GLN A 288 1.44 -19.87 3.16
C GLN A 288 2.56 -18.87 2.88
N MET A 289 2.83 -18.03 3.87
CA MET A 289 4.15 -17.41 4.01
C MET A 289 5.17 -18.54 4.18
N HIS A 290 5.82 -18.95 3.10
CA HIS A 290 7.00 -19.78 3.23
C HIS A 290 8.16 -18.89 3.64
N TYR A 291 8.60 -19.04 4.90
CA TYR A 291 9.84 -18.47 5.38
C TYR A 291 11.00 -19.12 4.63
N HIS A 292 11.47 -18.47 3.57
CA HIS A 292 12.81 -18.75 3.05
C HIS A 292 13.78 -17.83 3.78
N SER A 293 14.54 -18.38 4.72
CA SER A 293 15.78 -17.75 5.15
C SER A 293 16.76 -17.88 3.99
N GLU A 294 17.12 -16.76 3.37
CA GLU A 294 18.36 -16.74 2.59
C GLU A 294 19.51 -16.99 3.57
N GLU A 295 20.13 -18.18 3.47
CA GLU A 295 21.43 -18.39 4.08
C GLU A 295 22.41 -17.43 3.40
N PHE A 296 22.72 -16.33 4.08
CA PHE A 296 23.89 -15.52 3.74
C PHE A 296 25.13 -16.40 3.99
N VAL A 297 25.60 -17.06 2.93
CA VAL A 297 26.95 -17.63 2.90
C VAL A 297 27.91 -16.44 2.90
N ILE A 298 28.35 -16.03 4.08
CA ILE A 298 29.47 -15.11 4.23
C ILE A 298 30.71 -15.89 3.81
N THR A 299 31.05 -15.82 2.52
CA THR A 299 32.40 -16.18 2.07
C THR A 299 33.36 -15.15 2.63
N VAL A 300 34.02 -15.50 3.74
CA VAL A 300 35.17 -14.75 4.24
C VAL A 300 36.31 -14.97 3.26
N PRO A 301 36.82 -13.92 2.57
CA PRO A 301 37.98 -14.09 1.72
C PRO A 301 39.20 -14.35 2.62
N THR A 302 39.67 -15.60 2.66
CA THR A 302 40.99 -15.93 3.16
C THR A 302 42.04 -15.41 2.18
N GLN A 303 42.43 -14.14 2.32
CA GLN A 303 43.69 -13.64 1.79
C GLN A 303 44.74 -13.81 2.88
N LEU A 304 45.29 -15.02 2.94
CA LEU A 304 46.56 -15.33 3.59
C LEU A 304 47.47 -15.84 2.48
N LYS A 305 48.27 -14.95 1.90
CA LYS A 305 49.50 -15.34 1.23
C LYS A 305 50.60 -14.35 1.56
N ALA A 306 51.59 -14.93 2.23
CA ALA A 306 52.85 -14.33 2.63
C ALA A 306 53.61 -13.71 1.46
N MET A 307 54.18 -12.53 1.71
CA MET A 307 55.57 -12.17 1.42
C MET A 307 56.04 -11.21 2.50
#